data_AF-A0A8B6BHV5-F1
#
_entry.id   AF-A0A8B6BHV5-F1
#
_cell.length_a   1.000
_cell.length_b   1.000
_cell.length_c   1.000
_cell.angle_alpha   90.00
_cell.angle_beta   90.00
_cell.angle_gamma   90.00
#
_symmetry.space_group_name_H-M   'P 1'
#
loop_
_entity.id
_entity.type
_entity.pdbx_description
1 polymer ?
#
loop_
_entity_poly.entity_id
_entity_poly.type
_entity_poly.pdbx_seq_one_letter_code
_entity_poly.pdbx_strand_id
1 'polypeptide(L)'
;LKYLDISDCNVNSIDKSAFENLLHLTELSLFDNPMKTCQGNIFAPLDYLQVLHIAHELLSTYPRETLSDVLHLTKVFTYGGPSNGSFTEIFSVMKLLEYFYCEITIHVLRNYSFHAFAKTPLKYLEIKDKLTTIE
;
A
#
# COMPACT_ATOMS: atom_id res chain seq x y z
N LEU A 1 4.12 0.85 20.75
CA LEU A 1 3.91 -0.26 19.78
C LEU A 1 4.76 0.03 18.54
N LYS A 2 5.40 -0.98 17.95
CA LYS A 2 6.24 -0.83 16.74
C LYS A 2 5.66 -1.55 15.52
N TYR A 3 5.01 -2.67 15.76
CA TYR A 3 4.39 -3.51 14.74
C TYR A 3 2.92 -3.71 15.10
N LEU A 4 2.04 -3.55 14.14
CA LEU A 4 0.62 -3.85 14.25
C LEU A 4 0.20 -4.65 13.02
N ASP A 5 -0.33 -5.84 13.28
CA ASP A 5 -0.93 -6.68 12.27
C ASP A 5 -2.42 -6.82 12.59
N ILE A 6 -3.26 -6.32 11.70
CA ILE A 6 -4.71 -6.54 11.71
C ILE A 6 -5.16 -7.16 10.38
N SER A 7 -4.31 -8.02 9.82
CA SER A 7 -4.62 -8.76 8.61
C SER A 7 -5.66 -9.84 8.87
N ASP A 8 -6.49 -10.15 7.87
CA ASP A 8 -7.53 -11.19 7.97
C ASP A 8 -8.43 -11.03 9.21
N CYS A 9 -8.77 -9.78 9.53
CA CYS A 9 -9.58 -9.42 10.69
C CYS A 9 -11.02 -9.05 10.30
N ASN A 10 -11.41 -9.31 9.05
CA ASN A 10 -12.71 -8.92 8.47
C ASN A 10 -13.04 -7.42 8.69
N VAL A 11 -12.01 -6.57 8.63
CA VAL A 11 -12.15 -5.12 8.81
C VAL A 11 -12.78 -4.53 7.56
N ASN A 12 -13.98 -3.96 7.70
CA ASN A 12 -14.71 -3.32 6.60
C ASN A 12 -14.52 -1.79 6.57
N SER A 13 -14.13 -1.20 7.70
CA SER A 13 -13.83 0.23 7.83
C SER A 13 -12.85 0.46 8.98
N ILE A 14 -12.06 1.53 8.86
CA ILE A 14 -11.16 2.02 9.91
C ILE A 14 -11.57 3.46 10.22
N ASP A 15 -11.79 3.75 11.51
CA ASP A 15 -12.05 5.11 11.97
C ASP A 15 -10.80 5.99 11.82
N LYS A 16 -10.96 7.27 11.50
CA LYS A 16 -9.85 8.22 11.36
C LYS A 16 -8.96 8.32 12.60
N SER A 17 -9.51 8.02 13.78
CA SER A 17 -8.82 8.06 15.07
C SER A 17 -8.17 6.73 15.47
N ALA A 18 -8.36 5.65 14.70
CA ALA A 18 -7.93 4.31 15.06
C ALA A 18 -6.41 4.20 15.34
N PHE A 19 -5.62 5.09 14.75
CA PHE A 19 -4.17 5.09 14.86
C PHE A 19 -3.56 6.32 15.56
N GLU A 20 -4.38 7.23 16.11
CA GLU A 20 -3.93 8.51 16.67
C GLU A 20 -2.84 8.39 17.76
N ASN A 21 -2.86 7.31 18.54
CA ASN A 21 -1.90 7.10 19.62
C ASN A 21 -0.76 6.13 19.25
N LEU A 22 -0.70 5.67 18.00
CA LEU A 22 0.32 4.73 17.52
C LEU A 22 1.55 5.44 16.93
N LEU A 23 1.98 6.53 17.57
CA LEU A 23 3.02 7.45 17.10
C LEU A 23 4.41 6.84 16.90
N HIS A 24 4.63 5.61 17.37
CA HIS A 24 5.90 4.90 17.22
C HIS A 24 5.84 3.73 16.24
N LEU A 25 4.68 3.50 15.62
CA LEU A 25 4.47 2.38 14.70
C LEU A 25 5.38 2.53 13.49
N THR A 26 6.12 1.47 13.19
CA THR A 26 7.05 1.39 12.05
C THR A 26 6.56 0.43 10.98
N GLU A 27 5.69 -0.51 11.35
CA GLU A 27 5.08 -1.47 10.44
C GLU A 27 3.60 -1.67 10.73
N LEU A 28 2.79 -1.60 9.68
CA LEU A 28 1.35 -1.81 9.72
C LEU A 28 0.96 -2.80 8.62
N SER A 29 0.23 -3.84 9.01
CA SER A 29 -0.43 -4.74 8.07
C SER A 29 -1.94 -4.62 8.17
N LEU A 30 -2.56 -4.25 7.04
CA LEU A 30 -4.01 -4.23 6.81
C LEU A 30 -4.43 -5.32 5.82
N PHE A 31 -3.57 -6.32 5.61
CA PHE A 31 -3.71 -7.31 4.55
C PHE A 31 -4.98 -8.16 4.70
N ASP A 32 -5.48 -8.71 3.59
CA ASP A 32 -6.65 -9.62 3.57
C ASP A 32 -7.89 -9.12 4.33
N ASN A 33 -8.18 -7.81 4.22
CA ASN A 33 -9.40 -7.22 4.74
C ASN A 33 -10.33 -6.82 3.59
N PRO A 34 -11.66 -6.93 3.76
CA PRO A 34 -12.64 -6.55 2.74
C PRO A 34 -12.74 -5.04 2.51
N MET A 35 -12.05 -4.23 3.32
CA MET A 35 -12.04 -2.78 3.21
C MET A 35 -11.47 -2.31 1.86
N LYS A 36 -12.33 -1.66 1.07
CA LYS A 36 -11.98 -1.10 -0.25
C LYS A 36 -11.67 0.39 -0.23
N THR A 37 -12.13 1.09 0.79
CA THR A 37 -11.97 2.54 0.97
C THR A 37 -11.71 2.88 2.42
N CYS A 38 -11.00 3.98 2.66
CA CYS A 38 -10.78 4.56 4.00
C CYS A 38 -11.45 5.92 4.09
N GLN A 39 -11.97 6.26 5.28
CA GLN A 39 -12.47 7.60 5.55
C GLN A 39 -11.33 8.51 6.04
N GLY A 40 -10.95 9.48 5.22
CA GLY A 40 -9.94 10.48 5.58
C GLY A 40 -8.52 9.93 5.64
N ASN A 41 -7.64 10.67 6.33
CA ASN A 41 -6.22 10.36 6.41
C ASN A 41 -5.87 9.51 7.65
N ILE A 42 -6.29 8.25 7.67
CA ILE A 42 -6.06 7.33 8.80
C ILE A 42 -4.58 7.15 9.14
N PHE A 43 -3.68 7.27 8.15
CA PHE A 43 -2.23 7.13 8.35
C PHE A 43 -1.55 8.42 8.81
N ALA A 44 -2.25 9.56 8.88
CA ALA A 44 -1.66 10.85 9.29
C ALA A 44 -0.86 10.81 10.60
N PRO A 45 -1.29 10.08 11.65
CA PRO A 45 -0.57 10.05 12.92
C PRO A 45 0.69 9.18 12.92
N LEU A 46 0.95 8.45 11.82
CA LEU A 46 1.96 7.40 11.75
C LEU A 46 3.30 7.92 11.19
N ASP A 47 3.87 8.95 11.82
CA ASP A 47 5.08 9.66 11.36
C ASP A 47 6.31 8.77 11.13
N TYR A 48 6.36 7.63 11.82
CA TYR A 48 7.48 6.68 11.77
C TYR A 48 7.18 5.43 10.94
N LEU A 49 6.03 5.37 10.26
CA LEU A 49 5.66 4.21 9.46
C LEU A 49 6.61 4.06 8.27
N GLN A 50 7.25 2.90 8.19
CA GLN A 50 8.24 2.57 7.16
C GLN A 50 7.77 1.43 6.26
N VAL A 51 6.99 0.50 6.82
CA VAL A 51 6.51 -0.70 6.14
C VAL A 51 4.99 -0.73 6.19
N LEU A 52 4.37 -0.85 5.02
CA LEU A 52 2.92 -0.94 4.88
C LEU A 52 2.53 -2.13 4.01
N HIS A 53 1.71 -3.01 4.55
CA HIS A 53 1.01 -4.05 3.80
C HIS A 53 -0.44 -3.64 3.63
N ILE A 54 -0.87 -3.44 2.39
CA ILE A 54 -2.17 -2.83 2.09
C ILE A 54 -2.81 -3.42 0.83
N ALA A 55 -4.12 -3.64 0.86
CA ALA A 55 -4.86 -4.04 -0.32
C ALA A 55 -4.74 -3.00 -1.45
N HIS A 56 -4.63 -3.45 -2.68
CA HIS A 56 -4.50 -2.58 -3.85
C HIS A 56 -5.68 -1.61 -4.00
N GLU A 57 -6.91 -2.11 -3.87
CA GLU A 57 -8.12 -1.28 -4.02
C GLU A 57 -8.10 -0.11 -3.02
N LEU A 58 -7.61 -0.38 -1.80
CA LEU A 58 -7.47 0.63 -0.77
C LEU A 58 -6.37 1.64 -1.10
N LEU A 59 -5.19 1.15 -1.49
CA LEU A 59 -4.08 2.03 -1.89
C LEU A 59 -4.48 2.93 -3.06
N SER A 60 -5.20 2.40 -4.05
CA SER A 60 -5.62 3.13 -5.25
C SER A 60 -6.67 4.23 -4.99
N THR A 61 -7.46 4.10 -3.94
CA THR A 61 -8.50 5.08 -3.57
C THR A 61 -8.02 6.05 -2.50
N TYR A 62 -6.85 5.81 -1.89
CA TYR A 62 -6.33 6.64 -0.82
C TYR A 62 -5.78 7.97 -1.38
N PRO A 63 -5.99 9.11 -0.69
CA PRO A 63 -5.52 10.41 -1.17
C PRO A 63 -4.01 10.43 -1.41
N ARG A 64 -3.56 10.96 -2.55
CA ARG A 64 -2.13 10.94 -2.91
C ARG A 64 -1.32 11.88 -2.04
N GLU A 65 -1.90 13.00 -1.65
CA GLU A 65 -1.25 14.05 -0.87
C GLU A 65 -0.86 13.53 0.53
N THR A 66 -1.59 12.53 1.03
CA THR A 66 -1.38 11.94 2.35
C THR A 66 -0.38 10.78 2.35
N LEU A 67 -0.11 10.19 1.18
CA LEU A 67 0.95 9.20 0.94
C LEU A 67 2.28 9.85 0.58
N SER A 68 2.26 11.16 0.28
CA SER A 68 3.47 11.96 0.05
C SER A 68 4.25 12.19 1.36
N ASP A 69 5.41 12.87 1.27
CA ASP A 69 6.47 13.20 2.26
C ASP A 69 6.20 13.07 3.78
N VAL A 70 4.95 13.12 4.24
CA VAL A 70 4.49 12.83 5.59
C VAL A 70 4.70 11.37 5.98
N LEU A 71 4.48 10.43 5.06
CA LEU A 71 4.70 9.01 5.31
C LEU A 71 6.08 8.61 4.82
N HIS A 72 6.98 8.30 5.76
CA HIS A 72 8.34 7.83 5.49
C HIS A 72 8.39 6.37 5.03
N LEU A 73 7.44 5.97 4.17
CA LEU A 73 7.32 4.61 3.66
C LEU A 73 8.53 4.28 2.77
N THR A 74 9.25 3.23 3.18
CA THR A 74 10.39 2.68 2.45
C THR A 74 10.04 1.36 1.80
N LYS A 75 9.07 0.63 2.35
CA LYS A 75 8.60 -0.64 1.83
C LYS A 75 7.07 -0.66 1.74
N VAL A 76 6.56 -0.98 0.56
CA VAL A 76 5.13 -1.17 0.35
C VAL A 76 4.90 -2.53 -0.27
N PHE A 77 4.02 -3.29 0.37
CA PHE A 77 3.52 -4.58 -0.10
C PHE A 77 2.05 -4.39 -0.44
N THR A 78 1.68 -4.67 -1.69
CA THR A 78 0.29 -4.57 -2.12
C THR A 78 -0.18 -5.82 -2.84
N TYR A 79 -1.43 -6.17 -2.60
CA TYR A 79 -2.02 -7.41 -3.06
C TYR A 79 -3.42 -7.15 -3.63
N GLY A 80 -3.83 -7.99 -4.57
CA GLY A 80 -4.95 -7.70 -5.44
C GLY A 80 -4.47 -6.86 -6.62
N GLY A 81 -4.77 -7.28 -7.84
CA GLY A 81 -4.42 -6.48 -9.02
C GLY A 81 -5.42 -5.33 -9.21
N PRO A 82 -5.01 -4.20 -9.79
CA PRO A 82 -5.99 -3.28 -10.35
C PRO A 82 -6.76 -4.02 -11.43
N SER A 83 -8.07 -3.79 -11.47
CA SER A 83 -8.89 -4.16 -12.62
C SER A 83 -8.45 -3.45 -13.91
N ASN A 84 -7.75 -2.30 -13.83
CA ASN A 84 -7.45 -1.42 -14.96
C ASN A 84 -6.02 -0.82 -15.05
N GLY A 85 -5.03 -1.35 -14.30
CA GLY A 85 -3.60 -1.18 -14.63
C GLY A 85 -2.90 0.18 -14.45
N SER A 86 -3.32 1.10 -13.56
CA SER A 86 -2.54 2.34 -13.34
C SER A 86 -2.08 2.52 -11.89
N PHE A 87 -0.79 2.25 -11.65
CA PHE A 87 -0.08 2.71 -10.45
C PHE A 87 0.63 4.06 -10.64
N THR A 88 0.56 4.65 -11.83
CA THR A 88 1.52 5.67 -12.25
C THR A 88 1.56 6.90 -11.35
N GLU A 89 0.41 7.26 -10.80
CA GLU A 89 0.26 8.50 -10.05
C GLU A 89 0.64 8.35 -8.57
N ILE A 90 0.47 7.16 -7.97
CA ILE A 90 0.71 6.95 -6.54
C ILE A 90 2.19 6.77 -6.21
N PHE A 91 2.97 6.14 -7.10
CA PHE A 91 4.42 6.02 -6.88
C PHE A 91 5.16 7.34 -7.04
N SER A 92 4.59 8.26 -7.83
CA SER A 92 5.21 9.57 -8.04
C SER A 92 5.34 10.42 -6.77
N VAL A 93 4.56 10.12 -5.72
CA VAL A 93 4.59 10.83 -4.44
C VAL A 93 5.42 10.10 -3.36
N MET A 94 5.78 8.83 -3.54
CA MET A 94 6.51 8.03 -2.56
C MET A 94 8.03 8.20 -2.72
N LYS A 95 8.56 9.35 -2.30
CA LYS A 95 9.96 9.74 -2.54
C LYS A 95 11.01 8.90 -1.81
N LEU A 96 10.61 8.10 -0.82
CA LEU A 96 11.51 7.25 -0.02
C LEU A 96 11.33 5.75 -0.30
N LEU A 97 10.49 5.38 -1.28
CA LEU A 97 10.19 3.99 -1.57
C LEU A 97 11.42 3.26 -2.13
N GLU A 98 11.97 2.33 -1.36
CA GLU A 98 13.15 1.54 -1.73
C GLU A 98 12.78 0.12 -2.17
N TYR A 99 11.68 -0.41 -1.65
CA TYR A 99 11.21 -1.76 -1.94
C TYR A 99 9.71 -1.73 -2.25
N PHE A 100 9.33 -2.25 -3.41
CA PHE A 100 7.94 -2.40 -3.79
C PHE A 100 7.67 -3.84 -4.17
N TYR A 101 6.64 -4.41 -3.56
CA TYR A 101 6.14 -5.73 -3.87
C TYR A 101 4.69 -5.63 -4.32
N CYS A 102 4.34 -6.29 -5.42
CA CYS A 102 2.95 -6.49 -5.79
C CYS A 102 2.63 -7.89 -6.32
N GLU A 103 1.44 -8.36 -5.98
CA GLU A 103 0.80 -9.49 -6.65
C GLU A 103 -0.20 -9.00 -7.70
N ILE A 104 0.10 -9.27 -8.97
CA ILE A 104 -0.77 -8.92 -10.11
C ILE A 104 -0.83 -10.09 -11.08
N THR A 105 -1.96 -10.24 -11.78
CA THR A 105 -2.04 -11.27 -12.81
C THR A 105 -1.20 -10.89 -14.02
N ILE A 106 -0.64 -11.90 -14.70
CA ILE A 106 0.18 -11.69 -15.91
C ILE A 106 -0.53 -10.89 -17.01
N HIS A 107 -1.87 -10.96 -17.07
CA HIS A 107 -2.68 -10.18 -18.01
C HIS A 107 -2.62 -8.68 -17.74
N VAL A 108 -2.64 -8.27 -16.47
CA VAL A 108 -2.57 -6.86 -16.08
C VAL A 108 -1.13 -6.36 -16.24
N LEU A 109 -0.11 -7.20 -15.98
CA LEU A 109 1.31 -6.86 -16.16
C LEU A 109 1.61 -6.23 -17.53
N ARG A 110 0.96 -6.72 -18.61
CA ARG A 110 1.18 -6.22 -19.98
C ARG A 110 0.79 -4.75 -20.18
N ASN A 111 -0.10 -4.23 -19.34
CA ASN A 111 -0.58 -2.85 -19.41
C ASN A 111 0.17 -1.92 -18.45
N TYR A 112 1.16 -2.43 -17.72
CA TYR A 112 1.94 -1.60 -16.79
C TYR A 112 3.06 -0.83 -17.48
N SER A 113 3.11 0.46 -17.18
CA SER A 113 4.29 1.29 -17.45
C SER A 113 5.17 1.37 -16.22
N PHE A 114 6.43 0.93 -16.34
CA PHE A 114 7.43 1.08 -15.29
C PHE A 114 7.92 2.52 -15.10
N HIS A 115 7.52 3.46 -15.97
CA HIS A 115 7.88 4.89 -15.83
C HIS A 115 7.36 5.51 -14.52
N ALA A 116 6.32 4.92 -13.92
CA ALA A 116 5.81 5.28 -12.61
C ALA A 116 6.90 5.29 -11.51
N PHE A 117 7.85 4.35 -11.61
CA PHE A 117 8.93 4.17 -10.64
C PHE A 117 10.15 5.05 -10.95
N ALA A 118 10.18 5.72 -12.09
CA ALA A 118 11.35 6.50 -12.52
C ALA A 118 11.70 7.66 -11.57
N LYS A 119 10.74 8.10 -10.74
CA LYS A 119 10.93 9.17 -9.74
C LYS A 119 11.13 8.65 -8.32
N THR A 120 11.19 7.33 -8.13
CA THR A 120 11.38 6.70 -6.82
C THR A 120 12.82 6.23 -6.65
N PRO A 121 13.37 6.18 -5.42
CA PRO A 121 14.70 5.63 -5.14
C PRO A 121 14.68 4.09 -5.08
N LEU A 122 13.82 3.45 -5.88
CA LEU A 122 13.52 2.03 -5.79
C LEU A 122 14.79 1.20 -6.05
N LYS A 123 15.11 0.33 -5.09
CA LYS A 123 16.21 -0.63 -5.17
C LYS A 123 15.72 -2.02 -5.56
N TYR A 124 14.49 -2.35 -5.14
CA TYR A 124 13.87 -3.66 -5.35
C TYR A 124 12.44 -3.50 -5.86
N LEU A 125 12.16 -4.16 -6.97
CA LEU A 125 10.82 -4.29 -7.55
C LEU A 125 10.50 -5.78 -7.67
N GLU A 126 9.59 -6.27 -6.84
CA GLU A 126 9.14 -7.66 -6.86
C GLU A 126 7.69 -7.70 -7.37
N ILE A 127 7.50 -8.39 -8.49
CA ILE A 127 6.19 -8.60 -9.10
C ILE A 127 5.95 -10.10 -9.14
N LYS A 128 4.96 -10.57 -8.39
CA LYS A 128 4.54 -11.98 -8.40
C LYS A 128 3.20 -12.14 -9.09
N ASP A 129 3.08 -13.24 -9.82
CA ASP A 129 1.79 -13.64 -10.36
C ASP A 129 0.88 -14.04 -9.20
N LYS A 130 -0.36 -13.54 -9.21
CA LYS A 130 -1.37 -14.01 -8.26
C LYS A 130 -1.70 -15.44 -8.67
N LEU A 131 -1.08 -16.42 -8.00
CA LEU A 131 -1.46 -17.82 -8.16
C LEU A 131 -2.94 -17.91 -7.83
N THR A 132 -3.77 -18.13 -8.85
CA THR A 132 -5.14 -18.54 -8.62
C THR A 132 -5.04 -19.92 -7.99
N THR A 133 -5.33 -20.01 -6.70
CA THR A 133 -5.64 -21.29 -6.08
C THR A 133 -6.76 -21.87 -6.92
N ILE A 134 -6.44 -22.95 -7.65
CA ILE A 134 -7.43 -23.74 -8.37
C ILE A 134 -8.25 -24.39 -7.24
N GLU A 135 -9.42 -23.83 -6.95
CA GLU A 135 -10.48 -24.52 -6.19
C GLU A 135 -11.15 -25.59 -7.07
#